data_AF-A0A0S2HUS7-F1
#
_entry.id   AF-A0A0S2HUS7-F1
#
_cell.length_a   1.000
_cell.length_b   1.000
_cell.length_c   1.000
_cell.angle_alpha   90.00
_cell.angle_beta   90.00
_cell.angle_gamma   90.00
#
_symmetry.space_group_name_H-M   'P 1'
#
loop_
_entity.id
_entity.type
_entity.pdbx_description
1 polymer ?
#
loop_
_entity_poly.entity_id
_entity_poly.type
_entity_poly.pdbx_seq_one_letter_code
_entity_poly.pdbx_strand_id
1 'polypeptide(L)'
;MDYSTGTELWKYQWDFIHNPEGGWHIFEEVEEGEMLYPQNDLDEVLSVIQEIKQSNINGGAINYYLRFNKEIYAFAENVELGNKTYDYIMIDAPLLNHEEGKKELVSDRYNLGNVTTKNIPHSNVEYEVIPIKFDKYNYLNDTYEDAYFHVYVTAEDVDDLINFLFYQTFSIEEINTGITDAINDGEGFNATGAACNICIRASLHHIANDNVLFPYAIGSEIGAQGTQSYNGKISGVGRANNIYIEMAKWVNSGIYSDLANYESTLNNYDYQEWIGYCEENQTCLNNRQSAASDTLINSAEPITEFEYIPKNVTINMDGEDCNIPNFNDLQNQANNGYIIVGVRRNTGISDNSYNSGHIVLISPYEEGSGSDDNRLSYVSTSDTEIFFPRTVECGGDIKELGWLLKDFAKDMEWYRYK
;
A
#
# COMPACT_ATOMS: atom_id res chain seq x y z
N MET A 1 -29.31 -0.07 -42.46
CA MET A 1 -30.79 -0.13 -42.53
C MET A 1 -31.19 -0.16 -43.98
N ASP A 2 -31.67 -1.31 -44.44
CA ASP A 2 -32.07 -1.55 -45.82
C ASP A 2 -33.59 -1.32 -45.90
N TYR A 3 -34.01 -0.15 -46.43
CA TYR A 3 -35.41 0.28 -46.48
C TYR A 3 -36.14 -0.36 -47.68
N SER A 4 -36.19 -1.69 -47.74
CA SER A 4 -36.69 -2.41 -48.92
C SER A 4 -38.22 -2.60 -48.97
N THR A 5 -38.96 -2.14 -47.95
CA THR A 5 -40.43 -2.26 -47.87
C THR A 5 -41.09 -0.93 -47.48
N GLY A 6 -40.94 0.09 -48.33
CA GLY A 6 -41.52 1.44 -48.14
C GLY A 6 -43.06 1.51 -47.98
N THR A 7 -43.77 0.38 -48.01
CA THR A 7 -45.19 0.26 -47.72
C THR A 7 -45.55 0.26 -46.23
N GLU A 8 -44.63 -0.13 -45.35
CA GLU A 8 -44.94 -0.22 -43.90
C GLU A 8 -44.99 1.17 -43.24
N LEU A 9 -44.10 2.08 -43.64
CA LEU A 9 -44.10 3.48 -43.16
C LEU A 9 -45.41 4.21 -43.50
N TRP A 10 -45.99 3.91 -44.67
CA TRP A 10 -47.27 4.49 -45.09
C TRP A 10 -48.44 3.96 -44.29
N LYS A 11 -48.40 2.69 -43.87
CA LYS A 11 -49.44 2.12 -43.00
C LYS A 11 -49.44 2.81 -41.64
N TYR A 12 -48.26 2.97 -41.02
CA TYR A 12 -48.16 3.65 -39.72
C TYR A 12 -48.57 5.12 -39.78
N GLN A 13 -48.19 5.84 -40.83
CA GLN A 13 -48.63 7.22 -41.05
C GLN A 13 -50.15 7.31 -41.27
N TRP A 14 -50.72 6.35 -41.99
CA TRP A 14 -52.16 6.30 -42.25
C TRP A 14 -52.98 5.97 -40.99
N ASP A 15 -52.52 4.99 -40.21
CA ASP A 15 -53.18 4.55 -38.97
C ASP A 15 -53.10 5.65 -37.88
N PHE A 16 -52.00 6.42 -37.81
CA PHE A 16 -51.88 7.55 -36.88
C PHE A 16 -52.83 8.72 -37.20
N ILE A 17 -53.11 8.95 -38.49
CA ILE A 17 -54.07 9.98 -38.93
C ILE A 17 -55.51 9.56 -38.62
N HIS A 18 -55.82 8.27 -38.71
CA HIS A 18 -57.20 7.77 -38.63
C HIS A 18 -57.58 7.20 -37.26
N ASN A 19 -56.60 6.81 -36.44
CA ASN A 19 -56.80 6.35 -35.07
C ASN A 19 -55.65 6.85 -34.17
N PRO A 20 -55.61 8.16 -33.86
CA PRO A 20 -54.52 8.75 -33.09
C PRO A 20 -54.39 8.18 -31.67
N GLU A 21 -55.48 7.61 -31.12
CA GLU A 21 -55.48 6.95 -29.81
C GLU A 21 -54.84 5.55 -29.87
N GLY A 22 -55.00 4.81 -30.97
CA GLY A 22 -54.39 3.48 -31.16
C GLY A 22 -52.91 3.50 -31.52
N GLY A 23 -52.40 4.64 -32.00
CA GLY A 23 -50.98 4.82 -32.35
C GLY A 23 -50.05 4.99 -31.15
N TRP A 24 -50.59 5.26 -29.95
CA TRP A 24 -49.80 5.40 -28.73
C TRP A 24 -49.19 4.06 -28.28
N HIS A 25 -49.90 2.95 -28.49
CA HIS A 25 -49.41 1.61 -28.14
C HIS A 25 -48.20 1.14 -28.98
N ILE A 26 -47.91 1.80 -30.10
CA ILE A 26 -46.75 1.49 -30.96
C ILE A 26 -45.44 1.98 -30.31
N PHE A 27 -45.55 2.92 -29.36
CA PHE A 27 -44.42 3.41 -28.55
C PHE A 27 -44.45 2.88 -27.10
N GLU A 28 -45.47 2.11 -26.70
CA GLU A 28 -45.61 1.62 -25.31
C GLU A 28 -45.00 0.23 -25.08
N GLU A 29 -44.63 -0.53 -26.12
CA GLU A 29 -44.08 -1.89 -25.97
C GLU A 29 -42.84 -2.13 -26.85
N VAL A 30 -41.94 -1.15 -26.94
CA VAL A 30 -40.53 -1.52 -27.08
C VAL A 30 -39.97 -1.43 -25.68
N GLU A 31 -39.60 -2.59 -25.15
CA GLU A 31 -38.86 -2.82 -23.91
C GLU A 31 -37.44 -2.19 -24.03
N GLU A 32 -37.36 -0.92 -24.44
CA GLU A 32 -36.16 -0.10 -24.42
C GLU A 32 -35.89 0.26 -22.95
N GLY A 33 -35.12 -0.59 -22.29
CA GLY A 33 -34.55 -0.27 -20.98
C GLY A 33 -34.78 -1.31 -19.90
N GLU A 34 -34.94 -2.60 -20.23
CA GLU A 34 -34.65 -3.63 -19.23
C GLU A 34 -33.16 -3.54 -18.91
N MET A 35 -32.82 -2.72 -17.90
CA MET A 35 -31.53 -2.77 -17.23
C MET A 35 -31.40 -4.21 -16.74
N LEU A 36 -30.62 -5.02 -17.45
CA LEU A 36 -30.12 -6.29 -16.96
C LEU A 36 -29.31 -5.96 -15.71
N TYR A 37 -29.98 -6.04 -14.55
CA TYR A 37 -29.34 -5.92 -13.26
C TYR A 37 -28.20 -6.94 -13.20
N PRO A 38 -27.07 -6.57 -12.56
CA PRO A 38 -25.91 -7.45 -12.51
C PRO A 38 -26.33 -8.79 -11.90
N GLN A 39 -26.08 -9.86 -12.65
CA GLN A 39 -26.20 -11.21 -12.13
C GLN A 39 -25.03 -11.44 -11.17
N ASN A 40 -25.16 -12.40 -10.25
CA ASN A 40 -24.05 -12.84 -9.43
C ASN A 40 -22.94 -13.39 -10.35
N ASP A 41 -21.94 -12.57 -10.63
CA ASP A 41 -20.83 -12.81 -11.54
C ASP A 41 -19.51 -12.66 -10.77
N LEU A 42 -19.14 -13.77 -10.13
CA LEU A 42 -17.92 -13.87 -9.34
C LEU A 42 -16.67 -13.60 -10.19
N ASP A 43 -16.66 -14.06 -11.45
CA ASP A 43 -15.51 -13.90 -12.34
C ASP A 43 -15.29 -12.42 -12.71
N GLU A 44 -16.37 -11.68 -12.99
CA GLU A 44 -16.29 -10.24 -13.27
C GLU A 44 -15.83 -9.45 -12.03
N VAL A 45 -16.39 -9.72 -10.85
CA VAL A 45 -15.96 -9.08 -9.59
C VAL A 45 -14.49 -9.35 -9.30
N LEU A 46 -14.07 -10.62 -9.33
CA LEU A 46 -12.67 -11.00 -9.06
C LEU A 46 -11.72 -10.35 -10.06
N SER A 47 -12.07 -10.32 -11.35
CA SER A 47 -11.23 -9.74 -12.39
C SER A 47 -11.02 -8.23 -12.18
N VAL A 48 -12.08 -7.48 -11.87
CA VAL A 48 -11.98 -6.03 -11.60
C VAL A 48 -11.20 -5.76 -10.31
N ILE A 49 -11.45 -6.52 -9.24
CA ILE A 49 -10.72 -6.39 -7.97
C ILE A 49 -9.22 -6.67 -8.14
N GLN A 50 -8.86 -7.72 -8.89
CA GLN A 50 -7.46 -8.04 -9.17
C GLN A 50 -6.81 -6.97 -10.03
N GLU A 51 -7.53 -6.39 -11.00
CA GLU A 51 -7.01 -5.30 -11.80
C GLU A 51 -6.74 -4.04 -10.97
N ILE A 52 -7.67 -3.66 -10.09
CA ILE A 52 -7.47 -2.54 -9.14
C ILE A 52 -6.21 -2.80 -8.31
N LYS A 53 -6.09 -4.00 -7.71
CA LYS A 53 -4.94 -4.38 -6.90
C LYS A 53 -3.62 -4.30 -7.68
N GLN A 54 -3.56 -4.87 -8.88
CA GLN A 54 -2.35 -4.84 -9.70
C GLN A 54 -2.00 -3.43 -10.18
N SER A 55 -2.99 -2.59 -10.43
CA SER A 55 -2.78 -1.19 -10.84
C SER A 55 -2.15 -0.38 -9.70
N ASN A 56 -2.62 -0.62 -8.46
CA ASN A 56 -2.03 -0.02 -7.27
C ASN A 56 -0.57 -0.47 -7.06
N ILE A 57 -0.28 -1.78 -7.13
CA ILE A 57 1.06 -2.33 -6.95
C ILE A 57 2.04 -1.79 -8.00
N ASN A 58 1.60 -1.70 -9.26
CA ASN A 58 2.46 -1.23 -10.35
C ASN A 58 2.54 0.31 -10.47
N GLY A 59 1.93 1.05 -9.54
CA GLY A 59 1.96 2.51 -9.50
C GLY A 59 1.35 3.18 -10.74
N GLY A 60 0.33 2.58 -11.37
CA GLY A 60 -0.11 3.01 -12.69
C GLY A 60 -1.55 2.64 -13.09
N ALA A 61 -1.97 3.22 -14.22
CA ALA A 61 -3.32 3.19 -14.77
C ALA A 61 -3.86 1.76 -15.03
N ILE A 62 -5.17 1.59 -14.78
CA ILE A 62 -5.95 0.38 -15.05
C ILE A 62 -5.95 0.09 -16.57
N ASN A 63 -5.53 -1.11 -16.95
CA ASN A 63 -4.98 -1.39 -18.29
C ASN A 63 -5.92 -2.18 -19.22
N TYR A 64 -6.92 -2.88 -18.67
CA TYR A 64 -7.70 -3.93 -19.32
C TYR A 64 -9.18 -3.58 -19.47
N TYR A 65 -9.91 -3.24 -18.39
CA TYR A 65 -11.35 -3.03 -18.50
C TYR A 65 -11.75 -1.63 -19.04
N LEU A 66 -10.95 -0.61 -18.77
CA LEU A 66 -11.23 0.77 -19.22
C LEU A 66 -10.91 1.01 -20.70
N ARG A 67 -10.19 0.10 -21.36
CA ARG A 67 -10.01 0.18 -22.82
C ARG A 67 -11.34 0.11 -23.56
N PHE A 68 -12.38 -0.46 -22.94
CA PHE A 68 -13.62 -0.77 -23.64
C PHE A 68 -14.71 0.30 -23.54
N ASN A 69 -14.48 1.44 -22.87
CA ASN A 69 -15.50 2.48 -22.70
C ASN A 69 -16.88 1.85 -22.37
N LYS A 70 -16.90 0.92 -21.40
CA LYS A 70 -18.10 0.26 -20.93
C LYS A 70 -18.30 0.61 -19.46
N GLU A 71 -19.55 0.89 -19.08
CA GLU A 71 -19.91 0.93 -17.67
C GLU A 71 -19.75 -0.45 -17.06
N ILE A 72 -19.15 -0.52 -15.88
CA ILE A 72 -18.98 -1.77 -15.14
C ILE A 72 -20.02 -1.75 -14.02
N TYR A 73 -20.89 -2.73 -14.04
CA TYR A 73 -21.78 -3.05 -12.92
C TYR A 73 -21.59 -4.53 -12.64
N ALA A 74 -20.83 -4.86 -11.59
CA ALA A 74 -20.54 -6.23 -11.20
C ALA A 74 -21.05 -6.47 -9.79
N PHE A 75 -21.56 -7.67 -9.52
CA PHE A 75 -22.04 -8.07 -8.21
C PHE A 75 -21.71 -9.55 -7.99
N ALA A 76 -21.21 -9.90 -6.82
CA ALA A 76 -21.02 -11.29 -6.43
C ALA A 76 -21.22 -11.48 -4.93
N GLU A 77 -21.70 -12.65 -4.54
CA GLU A 77 -21.86 -13.08 -3.14
C GLU A 77 -20.78 -14.10 -2.77
N ASN A 78 -20.42 -14.18 -1.48
CA ASN A 78 -19.43 -15.13 -0.94
C ASN A 78 -18.07 -15.05 -1.67
N VAL A 79 -17.58 -13.82 -1.88
CA VAL A 79 -16.34 -13.59 -2.61
C VAL A 79 -15.16 -13.86 -1.70
N GLU A 80 -14.26 -14.77 -2.08
CA GLU A 80 -13.04 -15.04 -1.33
C GLU A 80 -11.89 -14.17 -1.85
N LEU A 81 -11.36 -13.28 -1.00
CA LEU A 81 -10.17 -12.46 -1.31
C LEU A 81 -9.16 -12.58 -0.15
N GLY A 82 -7.96 -13.07 -0.46
CA GLY A 82 -6.93 -13.31 0.55
C GLY A 82 -7.40 -14.35 1.57
N ASN A 83 -7.40 -13.98 2.85
CA ASN A 83 -7.81 -14.85 3.97
C ASN A 83 -9.26 -14.60 4.44
N LYS A 84 -10.06 -13.85 3.67
CA LYS A 84 -11.41 -13.45 4.05
C LYS A 84 -12.44 -13.81 2.98
N THR A 85 -13.61 -14.23 3.43
CA THR A 85 -14.81 -14.40 2.61
C THR A 85 -15.75 -13.23 2.88
N TYR A 86 -16.10 -12.49 1.84
CA TYR A 86 -16.99 -11.33 1.87
C TYR A 86 -18.40 -11.79 1.54
N ASP A 87 -19.39 -11.34 2.31
CA ASP A 87 -20.80 -11.69 2.08
C ASP A 87 -21.22 -11.30 0.65
N TYR A 88 -20.83 -10.11 0.21
CA TYR A 88 -20.93 -9.67 -1.18
C TYR A 88 -19.92 -8.58 -1.50
N ILE A 89 -19.67 -8.39 -2.79
CA ILE A 89 -18.98 -7.23 -3.35
C ILE A 89 -19.80 -6.75 -4.55
N MET A 90 -20.11 -5.45 -4.58
CA MET A 90 -20.69 -4.80 -5.75
C MET A 90 -19.71 -3.74 -6.26
N ILE A 91 -19.58 -3.60 -7.57
CA ILE A 91 -18.70 -2.63 -8.21
C ILE A 91 -19.52 -1.84 -9.22
N ASP A 92 -19.45 -0.51 -9.11
CA ASP A 92 -20.04 0.45 -10.05
C ASP A 92 -18.93 1.37 -10.59
N ALA A 93 -18.70 1.31 -11.90
CA ALA A 93 -17.76 2.17 -12.61
C ALA A 93 -18.47 2.87 -13.78
N PRO A 94 -19.01 4.09 -13.57
CA PRO A 94 -19.73 4.81 -14.61
C PRO A 94 -18.78 5.31 -15.71
N LEU A 95 -19.30 5.41 -16.94
CA LEU A 95 -18.52 5.79 -18.14
C LEU A 95 -18.09 7.25 -18.15
N LEU A 96 -18.90 8.10 -17.53
CA LEU A 96 -18.72 9.53 -17.47
C LEU A 96 -18.46 9.92 -16.02
N ASN A 97 -17.36 10.65 -15.78
CA ASN A 97 -17.19 11.38 -14.54
C ASN A 97 -18.34 12.36 -14.41
N HIS A 98 -19.31 12.02 -13.57
CA HIS A 98 -20.27 13.00 -13.12
C HIS A 98 -19.51 13.99 -12.24
N GLU A 99 -19.63 15.28 -12.56
CA GLU A 99 -18.91 16.39 -11.93
C GLU A 99 -18.77 16.20 -10.39
N GLU A 100 -17.54 16.30 -9.90
CA GLU A 100 -17.23 16.37 -8.46
C GLU A 100 -18.14 17.43 -7.80
N GLY A 101 -18.95 17.02 -6.82
CA GLY A 101 -19.64 17.96 -5.94
C GLY A 101 -21.14 17.74 -5.77
N LYS A 102 -21.78 16.87 -6.55
CA LYS A 102 -23.04 16.29 -6.11
C LYS A 102 -22.74 14.97 -5.41
N LYS A 103 -22.82 14.98 -4.08
CA LYS A 103 -23.33 13.81 -3.35
C LYS A 103 -24.73 13.55 -3.92
N GLU A 104 -24.82 12.90 -5.07
CA GLU A 104 -26.02 12.17 -5.40
C GLU A 104 -26.05 11.07 -4.36
N LEU A 105 -26.98 11.20 -3.41
CA LEU A 105 -27.43 10.04 -2.66
C LEU A 105 -27.76 8.98 -3.71
N VAL A 106 -27.28 7.76 -3.51
CA VAL A 106 -27.59 6.61 -4.38
C VAL A 106 -29.10 6.52 -4.71
N SER A 107 -29.96 7.12 -3.86
CA SER A 107 -31.40 7.29 -4.09
C SER A 107 -31.82 8.12 -5.32
N ASP A 108 -30.98 9.00 -5.87
CA ASP A 108 -31.45 9.97 -6.87
C ASP A 108 -31.33 9.48 -8.31
N ARG A 109 -30.39 8.55 -8.61
CA ARG A 109 -30.41 7.78 -9.87
C ARG A 109 -31.32 6.56 -9.79
N TYR A 110 -31.49 6.03 -8.60
CA TYR A 110 -32.38 4.90 -8.33
C TYR A 110 -33.56 5.39 -7.49
N ASN A 111 -34.53 6.05 -8.13
CA ASN A 111 -35.89 6.02 -7.61
C ASN A 111 -36.34 4.54 -7.71
N LEU A 112 -36.00 3.74 -6.71
CA LEU A 112 -36.37 2.33 -6.50
C LEU A 112 -37.89 2.21 -6.25
N GLY A 113 -38.70 2.92 -7.05
CA GLY A 113 -40.14 2.96 -6.91
C GLY A 113 -40.68 1.56 -7.14
N ASN A 114 -41.13 0.89 -6.08
CA ASN A 114 -41.81 -0.41 -6.10
C ASN A 114 -41.25 -1.45 -7.08
N VAL A 115 -39.98 -1.36 -7.45
CA VAL A 115 -39.25 -2.46 -8.03
C VAL A 115 -39.10 -3.42 -6.87
N THR A 116 -39.71 -4.59 -6.98
CA THR A 116 -39.37 -5.71 -6.11
C THR A 116 -37.89 -6.00 -6.31
N THR A 117 -37.09 -5.35 -5.48
CA THR A 117 -35.75 -5.59 -4.92
C THR A 117 -35.41 -7.06 -4.72
N LYS A 118 -35.45 -7.82 -5.81
CA LYS A 118 -35.19 -9.26 -5.78
C LYS A 118 -33.70 -9.59 -5.91
N ASN A 119 -32.87 -8.62 -6.32
CA ASN A 119 -31.47 -8.88 -6.71
C ASN A 119 -30.41 -7.98 -6.04
N ILE A 120 -30.79 -6.99 -5.24
CA ILE A 120 -29.94 -6.51 -4.15
C ILE A 120 -30.56 -7.14 -2.91
N PRO A 121 -29.86 -7.99 -2.15
CA PRO A 121 -30.45 -8.58 -0.96
C PRO A 121 -31.00 -7.44 -0.11
N HIS A 122 -32.32 -7.46 0.09
CA HIS A 122 -32.98 -6.67 1.11
C HIS A 122 -32.47 -7.14 2.47
N SER A 123 -31.28 -6.70 2.82
CA SER A 123 -30.73 -6.84 4.13
C SER A 123 -30.80 -5.45 4.75
N ASN A 124 -31.26 -5.36 6.00
CA ASN A 124 -31.16 -4.13 6.79
C ASN A 124 -29.68 -3.86 7.18
N VAL A 125 -28.74 -4.23 6.32
CA VAL A 125 -27.30 -4.21 6.60
C VAL A 125 -26.77 -2.88 6.13
N GLU A 126 -26.11 -2.18 7.04
CA GLU A 126 -25.37 -0.96 6.72
C GLU A 126 -24.22 -1.34 5.80
N TYR A 127 -24.20 -0.74 4.61
CA TYR A 127 -23.12 -0.90 3.64
C TYR A 127 -22.30 0.38 3.58
N GLU A 128 -21.04 0.22 3.23
CA GLU A 128 -20.13 1.34 2.98
C GLU A 128 -19.64 1.31 1.53
N VAL A 129 -19.28 2.49 1.04
CA VAL A 129 -18.82 2.71 -0.33
C VAL A 129 -17.37 3.14 -0.26
N ILE A 130 -16.51 2.39 -0.93
CA ILE A 130 -15.09 2.71 -1.09
C ILE A 130 -14.92 3.36 -2.47
N PRO A 131 -14.74 4.70 -2.54
CA PRO A 131 -14.42 5.36 -3.79
C PRO A 131 -12.95 5.13 -4.12
N ILE A 132 -12.68 4.54 -5.28
CA ILE A 132 -11.32 4.28 -5.78
C ILE A 132 -11.09 5.13 -7.02
N LYS A 133 -10.16 6.07 -6.89
CA LYS A 133 -9.76 6.99 -7.97
C LYS A 133 -8.57 6.41 -8.74
N PHE A 134 -8.60 6.54 -10.06
CA PHE A 134 -7.50 6.15 -10.96
C PHE A 134 -7.40 7.11 -12.13
N ASP A 135 -6.20 7.19 -12.71
CA ASP A 135 -5.95 7.92 -13.94
C ASP A 135 -6.32 7.04 -15.15
N LYS A 136 -7.37 7.42 -15.87
CA LYS A 136 -7.80 6.78 -17.10
C LYS A 136 -7.16 7.47 -18.30
N TYR A 137 -6.46 6.72 -19.14
CA TYR A 137 -5.90 7.27 -20.38
C TYR A 137 -6.98 7.48 -21.44
N ASN A 138 -7.15 8.73 -21.86
CA ASN A 138 -8.05 9.17 -22.92
C ASN A 138 -7.28 9.23 -24.26
N TYR A 139 -7.37 8.16 -25.04
CA TYR A 139 -6.66 8.02 -26.31
C TYR A 139 -7.06 9.04 -27.38
N LEU A 140 -8.27 9.63 -27.30
CA LEU A 140 -8.73 10.63 -28.27
C LEU A 140 -7.98 11.94 -28.13
N ASN A 141 -7.62 12.27 -26.88
CA ASN A 141 -6.99 13.54 -26.53
C ASN A 141 -5.50 13.39 -26.18
N ASP A 142 -5.00 12.16 -26.06
CA ASP A 142 -3.65 11.85 -25.55
C ASP A 142 -3.43 12.48 -24.15
N THR A 143 -4.45 12.36 -23.28
CA THR A 143 -4.47 12.90 -21.92
C THR A 143 -4.89 11.84 -20.92
N TYR A 144 -4.66 12.06 -19.63
CA TYR A 144 -5.29 11.29 -18.57
C TYR A 144 -6.47 12.07 -18.01
N GLU A 145 -7.57 11.38 -17.73
CA GLU A 145 -8.73 11.88 -17.01
C GLU A 145 -8.92 11.06 -15.74
N ASP A 146 -9.45 11.68 -14.68
CA ASP A 146 -9.83 10.94 -13.49
C ASP A 146 -10.88 9.88 -13.86
N ALA A 147 -10.98 8.80 -13.12
CA ALA A 147 -12.15 7.95 -13.12
C ALA A 147 -12.29 7.26 -11.76
N TYR A 148 -13.52 6.85 -11.45
CA TYR A 148 -13.91 6.40 -10.11
C TYR A 148 -14.62 5.05 -10.17
N PHE A 149 -14.14 4.10 -9.38
CA PHE A 149 -14.90 2.90 -9.02
C PHE A 149 -15.56 3.14 -7.67
N HIS A 150 -16.81 2.76 -7.54
CA HIS A 150 -17.47 2.61 -6.25
C HIS A 150 -17.54 1.12 -5.94
N VAL A 151 -16.80 0.69 -4.92
CA VAL A 151 -16.86 -0.70 -4.44
C VAL A 151 -17.69 -0.71 -3.16
N TYR A 152 -18.71 -1.54 -3.13
CA TYR A 152 -19.65 -1.65 -2.02
C TYR A 152 -19.43 -2.98 -1.30
N VAL A 153 -19.28 -2.89 0.02
CA VAL A 153 -19.14 -4.02 0.96
C VAL A 153 -19.90 -3.71 2.25
N THR A 154 -19.96 -4.68 3.18
CA THR A 154 -20.46 -4.42 4.54
C THR A 154 -19.50 -3.46 5.25
N ALA A 155 -20.01 -2.65 6.19
CA ALA A 155 -19.19 -1.67 6.91
C ALA A 155 -18.00 -2.32 7.65
N GLU A 156 -18.16 -3.54 8.16
CA GLU A 156 -17.10 -4.29 8.86
C GLU A 156 -16.02 -4.86 7.93
N ASP A 157 -16.28 -4.90 6.62
CA ASP A 157 -15.38 -5.47 5.62
C ASP A 157 -14.53 -4.42 4.89
N VAL A 158 -14.79 -3.13 5.14
CA VAL A 158 -14.13 -2.02 4.42
C VAL A 158 -12.62 -2.05 4.61
N ASP A 159 -12.16 -2.13 5.84
CA ASP A 159 -10.73 -2.09 6.15
C ASP A 159 -10.00 -3.31 5.55
N ASP A 160 -10.61 -4.49 5.59
CA ASP A 160 -10.04 -5.70 5.00
C ASP A 160 -9.95 -5.62 3.47
N LEU A 161 -10.97 -5.06 2.82
CA LEU A 161 -10.96 -4.88 1.36
C LEU A 161 -9.96 -3.81 0.93
N ILE A 162 -9.91 -2.67 1.63
CA ILE A 162 -8.86 -1.65 1.43
C ILE A 162 -7.50 -2.32 1.58
N ASN A 163 -7.32 -3.10 2.64
CA ASN A 163 -6.04 -3.72 2.89
C ASN A 163 -5.66 -4.70 1.76
N PHE A 164 -6.62 -5.49 1.28
CA PHE A 164 -6.41 -6.39 0.15
C PHE A 164 -6.05 -5.66 -1.16
N LEU A 165 -6.70 -4.53 -1.43
CA LEU A 165 -6.57 -3.77 -2.69
C LEU A 165 -5.31 -2.92 -2.76
N PHE A 166 -4.85 -2.38 -1.62
CA PHE A 166 -3.82 -1.35 -1.59
C PHE A 166 -2.51 -1.79 -0.94
N TYR A 167 -2.45 -2.98 -0.34
CA TYR A 167 -1.20 -3.53 0.18
C TYR A 167 -0.85 -4.87 -0.45
N GLN A 168 0.43 -5.00 -0.76
CA GLN A 168 1.05 -6.24 -1.14
C GLN A 168 1.20 -7.13 0.09
N THR A 169 0.69 -8.35 -0.03
CA THR A 169 0.82 -9.41 0.97
C THR A 169 1.65 -10.54 0.39
N PHE A 170 2.50 -11.14 1.21
CA PHE A 170 3.38 -12.23 0.85
C PHE A 170 3.05 -13.47 1.67
N SER A 171 3.34 -14.65 1.16
CA SER A 171 3.21 -15.86 1.98
C SER A 171 4.18 -15.81 3.16
N ILE A 172 3.80 -16.45 4.27
CA ILE A 172 4.64 -16.54 5.46
C ILE A 172 5.96 -17.28 5.17
N GLU A 173 5.93 -18.23 4.23
CA GLU A 173 7.13 -18.91 3.74
C GLU A 173 8.07 -17.95 2.99
N GLU A 174 7.54 -17.12 2.08
CA GLU A 174 8.33 -16.09 1.37
C GLU A 174 8.98 -15.11 2.35
N ILE A 175 8.21 -14.60 3.32
CA ILE A 175 8.73 -13.69 4.34
C ILE A 175 9.83 -14.35 5.16
N ASN A 176 9.60 -15.54 5.71
CA ASN A 176 10.58 -16.23 6.55
C ASN A 176 11.85 -16.59 5.77
N THR A 177 11.71 -16.99 4.50
CA THR A 177 12.84 -17.28 3.61
C THR A 177 13.64 -16.01 3.35
N GLY A 178 12.99 -14.92 2.94
CA GLY A 178 13.67 -13.67 2.65
C GLY A 178 14.33 -13.03 3.88
N ILE A 179 13.74 -13.19 5.08
CA ILE A 179 14.38 -12.80 6.34
C ILE A 179 15.63 -13.64 6.60
N THR A 180 15.54 -14.96 6.43
CA THR A 180 16.66 -15.88 6.67
C THR A 180 17.83 -15.58 5.73
N ASP A 181 17.54 -15.39 4.44
CA ASP A 181 18.52 -15.03 3.43
C ASP A 181 19.17 -13.68 3.74
N ALA A 182 18.38 -12.69 4.16
CA ALA A 182 18.91 -11.39 4.57
C ALA A 182 19.82 -11.44 5.79
N ILE A 183 19.50 -12.28 6.79
CA ILE A 183 20.36 -12.51 7.96
C ILE A 183 21.68 -13.14 7.51
N ASN A 184 21.62 -14.19 6.68
CA ASN A 184 22.80 -14.86 6.14
C ASN A 184 23.70 -13.91 5.34
N ASP A 185 23.10 -13.05 4.50
CA ASP A 185 23.82 -12.02 3.78
C ASP A 185 24.48 -11.03 4.74
N GLY A 186 23.74 -10.64 5.78
CA GLY A 186 24.21 -9.75 6.84
C GLY A 186 25.41 -10.29 7.60
N GLU A 187 25.49 -11.59 7.90
CA GLU A 187 26.58 -12.21 8.67
C GLU A 187 27.98 -11.90 8.11
N GLY A 188 28.11 -11.74 6.78
CA GLY A 188 29.37 -11.40 6.11
C GLY A 188 29.81 -9.94 6.26
N PHE A 189 28.93 -9.04 6.71
CA PHE A 189 29.26 -7.61 6.83
C PHE A 189 29.85 -7.29 8.21
N ASN A 190 31.03 -6.67 8.20
CA ASN A 190 31.63 -6.05 9.39
C ASN A 190 30.73 -4.92 9.90
N ALA A 191 30.61 -4.80 11.23
CA ALA A 191 29.77 -3.85 11.96
C ALA A 191 30.16 -2.37 11.75
N THR A 192 30.07 -1.87 10.51
CA THR A 192 30.05 -0.43 10.24
C THR A 192 28.64 0.11 10.49
N GLY A 193 28.50 1.41 10.75
CA GLY A 193 27.20 2.02 11.08
C GLY A 193 26.10 1.80 10.03
N ALA A 194 26.48 1.64 8.75
CA ALA A 194 25.54 1.31 7.67
C ALA A 194 25.21 -0.19 7.59
N ALA A 195 26.17 -1.06 7.94
CA ALA A 195 26.01 -2.51 7.90
C ALA A 195 24.97 -3.04 8.89
N CYS A 196 24.74 -2.34 10.01
CA CYS A 196 23.70 -2.73 10.97
C CYS A 196 22.33 -2.83 10.29
N ASN A 197 22.04 -1.96 9.32
CA ASN A 197 20.71 -1.91 8.70
C ASN A 197 20.61 -2.76 7.42
N ILE A 198 21.64 -3.55 7.07
CA ILE A 198 21.66 -4.28 5.80
C ILE A 198 20.58 -5.35 5.74
N CYS A 199 20.33 -6.08 6.82
CA CYS A 199 19.36 -7.17 6.78
C CYS A 199 17.95 -6.65 6.50
N ILE A 200 17.54 -5.50 7.07
CA ILE A 200 16.17 -5.01 6.84
C ILE A 200 15.98 -4.60 5.38
N ARG A 201 17.00 -3.99 4.80
CA ARG A 201 17.02 -3.65 3.37
C ARG A 201 17.01 -4.92 2.51
N ALA A 202 17.88 -5.88 2.81
CA ALA A 202 17.97 -7.14 2.12
C ALA A 202 16.70 -8.00 2.29
N SER A 203 16.03 -7.95 3.44
CA SER A 203 14.75 -8.65 3.66
C SER A 203 13.69 -8.08 2.73
N LEU A 204 13.56 -6.76 2.63
CA LEU A 204 12.62 -6.17 1.67
C LEU A 204 12.96 -6.57 0.23
N HIS A 205 14.24 -6.57 -0.13
CA HIS A 205 14.67 -7.03 -1.46
C HIS A 205 14.33 -8.50 -1.71
N HIS A 206 14.62 -9.40 -0.78
CA HIS A 206 14.37 -10.83 -0.98
C HIS A 206 12.88 -11.17 -0.99
N ILE A 207 12.06 -10.44 -0.23
CA ILE A 207 10.61 -10.70 -0.13
C ILE A 207 9.86 -10.04 -1.29
N ALA A 208 10.09 -8.74 -1.52
CA ALA A 208 9.32 -7.92 -2.46
C ALA A 208 10.03 -7.67 -3.79
N ASN A 209 11.30 -8.07 -3.92
CA ASN A 209 12.18 -7.70 -5.04
C ASN A 209 12.27 -6.17 -5.23
N ASP A 210 12.19 -5.41 -4.13
CA ASP A 210 12.25 -3.95 -4.12
C ASP A 210 13.50 -3.46 -3.38
N ASN A 211 14.18 -2.49 -3.97
CA ASN A 211 15.38 -1.87 -3.45
C ASN A 211 15.12 -0.49 -2.84
N VAL A 212 13.88 -0.05 -2.65
CA VAL A 212 13.55 1.30 -2.15
C VAL A 212 14.35 1.74 -0.92
N LEU A 213 14.65 0.82 0.02
CA LEU A 213 15.43 1.12 1.23
C LEU A 213 16.96 1.14 1.02
N PHE A 214 17.45 0.90 -0.19
CA PHE A 214 18.88 0.96 -0.52
C PHE A 214 19.36 2.40 -0.77
N PRO A 215 20.66 2.68 -0.62
CA PRO A 215 21.24 3.95 -0.99
C PRO A 215 21.05 4.22 -2.49
N TYR A 216 20.67 5.44 -2.85
CA TYR A 216 20.52 5.83 -4.26
C TYR A 216 21.87 5.98 -4.98
N ALA A 217 22.83 6.66 -4.35
CA ALA A 217 24.01 7.18 -5.04
C ALA A 217 25.22 6.25 -5.05
N ILE A 218 25.35 5.37 -4.04
CA ILE A 218 26.55 4.53 -3.86
C ILE A 218 26.29 3.05 -4.08
N GLY A 219 25.01 2.69 -4.25
CA GLY A 219 24.50 1.34 -4.12
C GLY A 219 24.79 0.74 -2.74
N SER A 220 24.11 -0.33 -2.38
CA SER A 220 24.62 -1.23 -1.35
C SER A 220 24.78 -2.61 -1.95
N GLU A 221 25.84 -3.28 -1.57
CA GLU A 221 26.03 -4.66 -1.96
C GLU A 221 25.31 -5.57 -0.96
N ILE A 222 24.78 -6.69 -1.46
CA ILE A 222 24.25 -7.79 -0.64
C ILE A 222 25.14 -9.02 -0.93
N GLY A 223 25.41 -9.82 0.11
CA GLY A 223 26.14 -11.08 0.02
C GLY A 223 27.64 -10.97 0.34
N ALA A 224 28.23 -12.09 0.76
CA ALA A 224 29.59 -12.19 1.32
C ALA A 224 30.76 -11.77 0.39
N GLN A 225 30.49 -11.39 -0.86
CA GLN A 225 31.51 -10.99 -1.84
C GLN A 225 31.14 -9.77 -2.69
N GLY A 226 30.08 -9.03 -2.35
CA GLY A 226 29.83 -7.76 -3.02
C GLY A 226 29.40 -7.88 -4.48
N THR A 227 28.85 -9.02 -4.90
CA THR A 227 28.70 -9.35 -6.33
C THR A 227 27.60 -8.57 -7.05
N GLN A 228 26.67 -7.99 -6.31
CA GLN A 228 25.55 -7.23 -6.86
C GLN A 228 25.33 -5.95 -6.07
N SER A 229 25.37 -4.81 -6.76
CA SER A 229 25.10 -3.50 -6.20
C SER A 229 23.65 -3.12 -6.50
N TYR A 230 22.92 -2.71 -5.46
CA TYR A 230 21.52 -2.33 -5.52
C TYR A 230 21.39 -0.84 -5.24
N ASN A 231 20.71 -0.13 -6.13
CA ASN A 231 20.39 1.29 -5.95
C ASN A 231 18.93 1.41 -5.49
N GLY A 232 18.72 2.21 -4.44
CA GLY A 232 17.39 2.50 -3.90
C GLY A 232 17.06 3.98 -3.91
N LYS A 233 16.23 4.41 -2.97
CA LYS A 233 15.78 5.81 -2.83
C LYS A 233 16.31 6.50 -1.57
N ILE A 234 17.16 5.84 -0.78
CA ILE A 234 17.67 6.40 0.47
C ILE A 234 18.91 7.25 0.20
N SER A 235 18.97 8.44 0.81
CA SER A 235 20.14 9.31 0.76
C SER A 235 21.32 8.77 1.57
N GLY A 236 22.51 9.34 1.32
CA GLY A 236 23.72 9.00 2.06
C GLY A 236 24.13 7.54 1.88
N VAL A 237 24.54 6.90 2.97
CA VAL A 237 25.06 5.52 2.96
C VAL A 237 23.99 4.48 3.37
N GLY A 238 22.74 4.90 3.50
CA GLY A 238 21.61 4.03 3.86
C GLY A 238 21.58 3.62 5.33
N ARG A 239 21.95 4.53 6.24
CA ARG A 239 21.76 4.34 7.68
C ARG A 239 20.28 4.46 8.04
N ALA A 240 19.86 3.87 9.15
CA ALA A 240 18.49 4.03 9.65
C ALA A 240 18.12 5.50 9.90
N ASN A 241 19.07 6.37 10.27
CA ASN A 241 18.85 7.81 10.32
C ASN A 241 18.56 8.43 8.93
N ASN A 242 19.21 7.97 7.85
CA ASN A 242 18.88 8.41 6.49
C ASN A 242 17.47 7.92 6.10
N ILE A 243 17.17 6.64 6.38
CA ILE A 243 15.85 6.06 6.12
C ILE A 243 14.77 6.85 6.87
N TYR A 244 14.99 7.14 8.16
CA TYR A 244 14.07 7.90 9.00
C TYR A 244 13.76 9.27 8.39
N ILE A 245 14.79 9.99 7.91
CA ILE A 245 14.63 11.32 7.33
C ILE A 245 13.86 11.26 6.02
N GLU A 246 14.20 10.34 5.11
CA GLU A 246 13.49 10.21 3.84
C GLU A 246 12.04 9.76 4.04
N MET A 247 11.78 8.84 4.98
CA MET A 247 10.42 8.43 5.35
C MET A 247 9.63 9.59 5.97
N ALA A 248 10.23 10.36 6.88
CA ALA A 248 9.60 11.56 7.43
C ALA A 248 9.33 12.59 6.33
N LYS A 249 10.25 12.76 5.38
CA LYS A 249 10.11 13.73 4.29
C LYS A 249 8.96 13.39 3.35
N TRP A 250 8.88 12.13 2.92
CA TRP A 250 7.98 11.71 1.84
C TRP A 250 6.70 11.05 2.30
N VAL A 251 6.72 10.38 3.46
CA VAL A 251 5.59 9.57 3.96
C VAL A 251 4.91 10.24 5.15
N ASN A 252 5.67 10.87 6.06
CA ASN A 252 5.13 11.57 7.23
C ASN A 252 5.66 13.00 7.37
N SER A 253 5.29 13.85 6.40
CA SER A 253 5.79 15.24 6.29
C SER A 253 5.52 16.11 7.51
N GLY A 254 4.55 15.74 8.35
CA GLY A 254 4.28 16.39 9.63
C GLY A 254 5.50 16.40 10.56
N ILE A 255 6.29 15.32 10.58
CA ILE A 255 7.50 15.20 11.40
C ILE A 255 8.70 15.92 10.75
N TYR A 256 8.74 16.02 9.42
CA TYR A 256 9.91 16.53 8.69
C TYR A 256 10.22 18.01 8.94
N SER A 257 9.20 18.83 9.23
CA SER A 257 9.40 20.26 9.48
C SER A 257 10.38 20.54 10.63
N ASP A 258 10.42 19.66 11.64
CA ASP A 258 11.35 19.74 12.78
C ASP A 258 12.75 19.16 12.47
N LEU A 259 12.89 18.44 11.35
CA LEU A 259 14.11 17.74 10.95
C LEU A 259 14.98 18.50 9.95
N ALA A 260 14.44 19.50 9.24
CA ALA A 260 15.14 20.19 8.14
C ALA A 260 16.50 20.78 8.56
N ASN A 261 16.62 21.30 9.78
CA ASN A 261 17.90 21.80 10.29
C ASN A 261 18.92 20.68 10.56
N TYR A 262 18.44 19.48 10.90
CA TYR A 262 19.29 18.33 11.22
C TYR A 262 19.83 17.61 9.99
N GLU A 263 19.06 17.55 8.91
CA GLU A 263 19.49 16.99 7.62
C GLU A 263 20.85 17.57 7.20
N SER A 264 21.00 18.90 7.29
CA SER A 264 22.27 19.59 6.99
C SER A 264 23.49 19.09 7.78
N THR A 265 23.30 18.63 9.02
CA THR A 265 24.38 18.15 9.89
C THR A 265 24.75 16.70 9.59
N LEU A 266 23.77 15.83 9.38
CA LEU A 266 24.00 14.43 8.97
C LEU A 266 24.72 14.36 7.62
N ASN A 267 24.30 15.19 6.68
CA ASN A 267 24.87 15.24 5.34
C ASN A 267 26.38 15.51 5.36
N ASN A 268 26.85 16.32 6.30
CA ASN A 268 28.27 16.57 6.46
C ASN A 268 29.01 15.36 7.04
N TYR A 269 28.42 14.64 8.00
CA TYR A 269 29.02 13.43 8.57
C TYR A 269 29.09 12.30 7.53
N ASP A 270 27.98 12.01 6.85
CA ASP A 270 27.90 10.94 5.86
C ASP A 270 28.83 11.22 4.68
N TYR A 271 29.01 12.50 4.31
CA TYR A 271 30.00 12.89 3.30
C TYR A 271 31.44 12.58 3.72
N GLN A 272 31.82 12.83 4.99
CA GLN A 272 33.17 12.53 5.47
C GLN A 272 33.42 11.01 5.57
N GLU A 273 32.46 10.25 6.06
CA GLU A 273 32.57 8.78 6.12
C GLU A 273 32.64 8.18 4.71
N TRP A 274 31.82 8.70 3.78
CA TRP A 274 31.89 8.31 2.38
C TRP A 274 33.26 8.61 1.75
N ILE A 275 33.85 9.78 2.04
CA ILE A 275 35.21 10.09 1.62
C ILE A 275 36.17 9.02 2.15
N GLY A 276 36.10 8.67 3.43
CA GLY A 276 36.92 7.63 4.03
C GLY A 276 36.77 6.28 3.31
N TYR A 277 35.53 5.84 3.11
CA TYR A 277 35.24 4.59 2.37
C TYR A 277 35.81 4.60 0.95
N CYS A 278 35.71 5.73 0.25
CA CYS A 278 36.18 5.84 -1.13
C CYS A 278 37.70 6.00 -1.23
N GLU A 279 38.37 6.56 -0.21
CA GLU A 279 39.82 6.55 -0.11
C GLU A 279 40.38 5.13 0.08
N GLU A 280 39.64 4.26 0.75
CA GLU A 280 39.98 2.85 0.93
C GLU A 280 39.61 1.99 -0.30
N ASN A 281 38.58 2.37 -1.07
CA ASN A 281 38.08 1.63 -2.23
C ASN A 281 38.31 2.40 -3.54
N GLN A 282 39.40 2.08 -4.23
CA GLN A 282 39.88 2.75 -5.44
C GLN A 282 38.85 2.84 -6.58
N THR A 283 37.87 1.94 -6.61
CA THR A 283 36.74 1.92 -7.55
C THR A 283 35.75 3.07 -7.33
N CYS A 284 35.54 3.50 -6.08
CA CYS A 284 34.62 4.60 -5.76
C CYS A 284 35.15 5.96 -6.26
N LEU A 285 36.46 6.17 -6.23
CA LEU A 285 37.09 7.43 -6.67
C LEU A 285 36.85 7.76 -8.15
N ASN A 286 36.62 6.77 -9.00
CA ASN A 286 36.32 7.00 -10.42
C ASN A 286 34.88 7.48 -10.66
N ASN A 287 33.94 7.13 -9.77
CA ASN A 287 32.55 7.60 -9.82
C ASN A 287 32.37 8.99 -9.18
N ARG A 288 33.38 9.48 -8.45
CA ARG A 288 33.42 10.79 -7.77
C ARG A 288 33.37 12.00 -8.71
N GLN A 289 33.80 11.85 -9.97
CA GLN A 289 33.89 12.99 -10.90
C GLN A 289 32.55 13.42 -11.53
N SER A 290 31.49 12.62 -11.38
CA SER A 290 30.16 12.92 -11.95
C SER A 290 29.05 13.15 -10.92
N ALA A 291 29.22 12.71 -9.66
CA ALA A 291 28.28 13.00 -8.58
C ALA A 291 28.69 14.29 -7.86
N ALA A 292 28.01 15.40 -8.16
CA ALA A 292 28.09 16.61 -7.35
C ALA A 292 27.68 16.28 -5.90
N SER A 293 28.28 16.97 -4.92
CA SER A 293 27.99 16.78 -3.49
C SER A 293 26.50 16.72 -3.16
N ASP A 294 25.68 17.44 -3.92
CA ASP A 294 24.25 17.63 -3.63
C ASP A 294 23.39 16.39 -3.98
N THR A 295 23.79 15.55 -4.95
CA THR A 295 23.04 14.33 -5.33
C THR A 295 23.34 13.12 -4.45
N LEU A 296 24.48 13.10 -3.75
CA LEU A 296 24.75 12.11 -2.69
C LEU A 296 23.93 12.36 -1.42
N ILE A 297 23.47 13.60 -1.27
CA ILE A 297 22.96 14.14 -0.02
C ILE A 297 21.43 14.07 0.07
N ASN A 298 20.72 14.30 -1.04
CA ASN A 298 19.26 14.28 -1.04
C ASN A 298 18.75 13.35 -2.13
N SER A 299 17.94 12.35 -1.77
CA SER A 299 17.14 11.68 -2.79
C SER A 299 16.12 12.69 -3.33
N ALA A 300 16.11 12.85 -4.65
CA ALA A 300 15.10 13.64 -5.35
C ALA A 300 13.82 12.81 -5.60
N GLU A 301 13.90 11.49 -5.45
CA GLU A 301 12.78 10.59 -5.72
C GLU A 301 11.94 10.37 -4.47
N PRO A 302 10.62 10.59 -4.54
CA PRO A 302 9.74 10.34 -3.42
C PRO A 302 9.67 8.84 -3.11
N ILE A 303 9.63 8.53 -1.81
CA ILE A 303 9.27 7.19 -1.33
C ILE A 303 7.75 7.11 -1.33
N THR A 304 7.21 6.30 -2.22
CA THR A 304 5.77 6.11 -2.42
C THR A 304 5.35 4.68 -2.09
N GLU A 305 6.29 3.80 -1.79
CA GLU A 305 6.09 2.38 -1.52
C GLU A 305 5.58 2.10 -0.10
N PHE A 306 5.59 3.12 0.76
CA PHE A 306 5.20 2.99 2.16
C PHE A 306 4.05 3.90 2.53
N GLU A 307 3.32 3.49 3.56
CA GLU A 307 2.31 4.28 4.27
C GLU A 307 2.71 4.40 5.75
N TYR A 308 2.49 5.57 6.34
CA TYR A 308 2.72 5.79 7.77
C TYR A 308 1.63 5.15 8.64
N ILE A 309 2.05 4.48 9.71
CA ILE A 309 1.15 3.86 10.70
C ILE A 309 1.06 4.79 11.92
N PRO A 310 -0.14 5.32 12.26
CA PRO A 310 -0.30 6.25 13.35
C PRO A 310 -0.15 5.60 14.73
N LYS A 311 0.38 6.39 15.68
CA LYS A 311 0.49 6.04 17.10
C LYS A 311 -0.81 6.38 17.83
N ASN A 312 -1.78 5.49 17.78
CA ASN A 312 -3.14 5.71 18.28
C ASN A 312 -3.45 5.06 19.65
N VAL A 313 -2.50 4.32 20.24
CA VAL A 313 -2.66 3.70 21.55
C VAL A 313 -1.80 4.43 22.57
N THR A 314 -2.42 5.02 23.58
CA THR A 314 -1.72 5.61 24.73
C THR A 314 -1.46 4.56 25.79
N ILE A 315 -0.20 4.42 26.21
CA ILE A 315 0.21 3.51 27.28
C ILE A 315 1.05 4.26 28.32
N ASN A 316 1.05 3.78 29.55
CA ASN A 316 1.95 4.31 30.58
C ASN A 316 3.23 3.46 30.63
N MET A 317 4.35 4.08 30.26
CA MET A 317 5.68 3.47 30.34
C MET A 317 6.50 4.20 31.40
N ASP A 318 6.77 3.52 32.52
CA ASP A 318 7.65 4.04 33.58
C ASP A 318 7.19 5.39 34.17
N GLY A 319 5.87 5.59 34.22
CA GLY A 319 5.26 6.81 34.75
C GLY A 319 5.04 7.90 33.71
N GLU A 320 5.43 7.68 32.45
CA GLU A 320 5.18 8.60 31.35
C GLU A 320 4.17 8.02 30.37
N ASP A 321 3.16 8.82 30.00
CA ASP A 321 2.23 8.43 28.96
C ASP A 321 2.90 8.63 27.60
N CYS A 322 2.94 7.57 26.79
CA CYS A 322 3.46 7.61 25.43
C CYS A 322 2.44 6.99 24.46
N ASN A 323 2.47 7.49 23.22
CA ASN A 323 1.65 6.96 22.15
C ASN A 323 2.46 5.96 21.33
N ILE A 324 1.89 4.81 21.06
CA ILE A 324 2.45 3.74 20.22
C ILE A 324 1.37 3.28 19.22
N PRO A 325 1.74 2.58 18.12
CA PRO A 325 0.73 1.89 17.32
C PRO A 325 0.14 0.72 18.11
N ASN A 326 -1.01 0.21 17.67
CA ASN A 326 -1.55 -1.05 18.18
C ASN A 326 -0.67 -2.22 17.73
N PHE A 327 0.32 -2.60 18.53
CA PHE A 327 1.27 -3.66 18.16
C PHE A 327 0.64 -5.04 18.01
N ASN A 328 -0.48 -5.32 18.69
CA ASN A 328 -1.21 -6.57 18.48
C ASN A 328 -1.76 -6.64 17.05
N ASP A 329 -2.33 -5.53 16.58
CA ASP A 329 -2.80 -5.40 15.21
C ASP A 329 -1.65 -5.49 14.20
N LEU A 330 -0.52 -4.81 14.45
CA LEU A 330 0.64 -4.89 13.56
C LEU A 330 1.24 -6.31 13.48
N GLN A 331 1.30 -7.04 14.59
CA GLN A 331 1.74 -8.43 14.57
C GLN A 331 0.76 -9.31 13.80
N ASN A 332 -0.55 -9.09 13.95
CA ASN A 332 -1.57 -9.81 13.18
C ASN A 332 -1.45 -9.52 11.68
N GLN A 333 -1.20 -8.27 11.30
CA GLN A 333 -0.92 -7.91 9.91
C GLN A 333 0.35 -8.62 9.41
N ALA A 334 1.47 -8.60 10.14
CA ALA A 334 2.65 -9.35 9.72
C ALA A 334 2.39 -10.86 9.56
N ASN A 335 1.57 -11.45 10.45
CA ASN A 335 1.11 -12.84 10.36
C ASN A 335 0.19 -13.12 9.16
N ASN A 336 -0.37 -12.08 8.54
CA ASN A 336 -1.15 -12.13 7.31
C ASN A 336 -0.34 -11.74 6.06
N GLY A 337 0.99 -11.64 6.19
CA GLY A 337 1.87 -11.45 5.04
C GLY A 337 2.26 -10.00 4.74
N TYR A 338 1.92 -9.05 5.61
CA TYR A 338 2.27 -7.64 5.39
C TYR A 338 3.73 -7.38 5.80
N ILE A 339 4.44 -6.58 5.01
CA ILE A 339 5.76 -6.08 5.39
C ILE A 339 5.60 -4.78 6.16
N ILE A 340 6.00 -4.79 7.44
CA ILE A 340 5.94 -3.64 8.34
C ILE A 340 7.34 -3.35 8.85
N VAL A 341 7.77 -2.09 8.71
CA VAL A 341 9.09 -1.62 9.15
C VAL A 341 8.96 -0.55 10.22
N GLY A 342 9.77 -0.66 11.27
CA GLY A 342 9.90 0.34 12.32
C GLY A 342 11.24 1.03 12.19
N VAL A 343 11.25 2.37 12.12
CA VAL A 343 12.49 3.16 11.99
C VAL A 343 12.57 4.16 13.12
N ARG A 344 13.68 4.14 13.85
CA ARG A 344 13.99 5.07 14.92
C ARG A 344 15.23 5.88 14.55
N ARG A 345 15.16 7.18 14.84
CA ARG A 345 16.32 8.05 14.84
C ARG A 345 17.07 8.00 16.17
N ASN A 346 18.39 7.95 16.11
CA ASN A 346 19.23 8.23 17.28
C ASN A 346 19.60 9.71 17.29
N THR A 347 19.33 10.38 18.40
CA THR A 347 19.57 11.83 18.58
C THR A 347 20.87 12.13 19.32
N GLY A 348 21.56 11.11 19.84
CA GLY A 348 22.83 11.23 20.53
C GLY A 348 24.02 11.30 19.56
N ILE A 349 24.71 12.45 19.54
CA ILE A 349 26.02 12.58 18.90
C ILE A 349 27.05 12.01 19.89
N SER A 350 27.28 10.70 19.86
CA SER A 350 28.43 10.08 20.53
C SER A 350 29.43 9.62 19.49
N ASP A 351 30.72 9.87 19.77
CA ASP A 351 31.77 10.07 18.77
C ASP A 351 32.08 8.93 17.79
N ASN A 352 31.55 7.70 17.87
CA ASN A 352 32.06 6.65 16.96
C ASN A 352 31.15 5.48 16.52
N SER A 353 29.90 5.29 17.00
CA SER A 353 29.15 4.09 16.57
C SER A 353 27.64 4.11 16.71
N TYR A 354 27.04 5.10 17.37
CA TYR A 354 25.60 5.06 17.72
C TYR A 354 24.71 6.06 16.97
N ASN A 355 25.25 6.79 15.99
CA ASN A 355 24.46 7.73 15.19
C ASN A 355 23.84 7.10 13.92
N SER A 356 23.79 5.77 13.83
CA SER A 356 23.18 5.07 12.70
C SER A 356 21.65 5.08 12.74
N GLY A 357 21.03 5.32 13.90
CA GLY A 357 19.62 5.07 14.13
C GLY A 357 19.36 3.57 14.36
N HIS A 358 18.10 3.15 14.26
CA HIS A 358 17.73 1.75 14.32
C HIS A 358 16.55 1.46 13.39
N ILE A 359 16.59 0.34 12.68
CA ILE A 359 15.48 -0.11 11.83
C ILE A 359 15.22 -1.59 12.10
N VAL A 360 13.94 -1.95 12.12
CA VAL A 360 13.47 -3.31 12.32
C VAL A 360 12.38 -3.63 11.30
N LEU A 361 12.17 -4.92 11.05
CA LEU A 361 11.05 -5.46 10.27
C LEU A 361 10.25 -6.40 11.18
N ILE A 362 8.92 -6.26 11.22
CA ILE A 362 8.08 -7.19 11.98
C ILE A 362 8.06 -8.53 11.25
N SER A 363 8.50 -9.58 11.94
CA SER A 363 8.49 -10.95 11.41
C SER A 363 7.18 -11.64 11.77
N PRO A 364 6.66 -12.52 10.89
CA PRO A 364 5.60 -13.44 11.26
C PRO A 364 5.95 -14.28 12.49
N TYR A 365 4.93 -14.55 13.29
CA TYR A 365 5.03 -15.34 14.50
C TYR A 365 3.75 -16.17 14.70
N GLU A 366 3.91 -17.48 14.75
CA GLU A 366 2.85 -18.41 15.13
C GLU A 366 2.95 -18.73 16.62
N GLU A 367 1.83 -18.52 17.32
CA GLU A 367 1.69 -18.85 18.72
C GLU A 367 1.87 -20.35 18.96
N GLY A 368 2.73 -20.72 19.92
CA GLY A 368 3.05 -22.12 20.20
C GLY A 368 4.21 -22.71 19.40
N SER A 369 4.94 -21.91 18.62
CA SER A 369 6.16 -22.33 17.90
C SER A 369 7.36 -22.68 18.81
N GLY A 370 7.16 -22.76 20.13
CA GLY A 370 8.15 -23.32 21.09
C GLY A 370 9.32 -22.39 21.43
N SER A 371 9.34 -21.16 20.90
CA SER A 371 10.32 -20.11 21.22
C SER A 371 9.76 -19.02 22.17
N ASP A 372 8.69 -19.36 22.90
CA ASP A 372 7.89 -18.44 23.70
C ASP A 372 8.53 -17.93 24.99
N ASP A 373 9.69 -18.46 25.37
CA ASP A 373 10.22 -18.27 26.72
C ASP A 373 10.59 -16.80 27.06
N ASN A 374 10.49 -15.86 26.12
CA ASN A 374 10.73 -14.43 26.36
C ASN A 374 9.74 -13.45 25.69
N ARG A 375 8.47 -13.84 25.42
CA ARG A 375 7.39 -12.87 25.09
C ARG A 375 6.97 -12.04 26.33
N LEU A 376 7.95 -11.62 27.13
CA LEU A 376 7.78 -11.02 28.46
C LEU A 376 7.63 -9.50 28.43
N SER A 377 7.78 -8.88 27.26
CA SER A 377 7.62 -7.45 27.10
C SER A 377 6.20 -7.16 26.61
N TYR A 378 5.31 -6.85 27.55
CA TYR A 378 4.00 -6.28 27.27
C TYR A 378 3.77 -5.06 28.16
N VAL A 379 2.84 -4.20 27.76
CA VAL A 379 2.34 -3.11 28.60
C VAL A 379 0.83 -3.25 28.71
N SER A 380 0.32 -3.28 29.94
CA SER A 380 -1.11 -3.28 30.19
C SER A 380 -1.65 -1.86 30.12
N THR A 381 -2.71 -1.67 29.35
CA THR A 381 -3.60 -0.51 29.45
C THR A 381 -4.76 -0.84 30.40
N SER A 382 -5.68 0.09 30.62
CA SER A 382 -6.90 -0.16 31.42
C SER A 382 -7.73 -1.32 30.86
N ASP A 383 -7.70 -1.51 29.53
CA ASP A 383 -8.66 -2.35 28.82
C ASP A 383 -8.02 -3.48 28.00
N THR A 384 -6.70 -3.46 27.76
CA THR A 384 -6.02 -4.42 26.88
C THR A 384 -4.52 -4.55 27.20
N GLU A 385 -3.96 -5.75 27.02
CA GLU A 385 -2.51 -5.98 27.03
C GLU A 385 -1.94 -5.81 25.63
N ILE A 386 -0.93 -4.95 25.49
CA ILE A 386 -0.22 -4.71 24.24
C ILE A 386 1.12 -5.45 24.29
N PHE A 387 1.29 -6.44 23.42
CA PHE A 387 2.54 -7.19 23.27
C PHE A 387 3.42 -6.50 22.24
N PHE A 388 4.72 -6.32 22.53
CA PHE A 388 5.64 -5.84 21.51
C PHE A 388 5.82 -6.90 20.41
N PRO A 389 5.97 -6.48 19.15
CA PRO A 389 6.01 -7.41 18.03
C PRO A 389 7.33 -8.18 18.00
N ARG A 390 7.32 -9.33 17.34
CA ARG A 390 8.52 -10.06 16.97
C ARG A 390 9.14 -9.40 15.75
N THR A 391 10.41 -9.08 15.82
CA THR A 391 11.12 -8.34 14.78
C THR A 391 12.40 -9.03 14.36
N VAL A 392 12.79 -8.81 13.11
CA VAL A 392 14.18 -8.95 12.67
C VAL A 392 14.94 -7.74 13.19
N GLU A 393 15.98 -7.99 13.96
CA GLU A 393 16.94 -6.98 14.38
C GLU A 393 18.29 -7.29 13.74
N CYS A 394 18.87 -6.29 13.08
CA CYS A 394 20.27 -6.33 12.69
C CYS A 394 21.00 -5.18 13.37
N GLY A 395 21.70 -5.53 14.43
CA GLY A 395 22.67 -4.68 15.11
C GLY A 395 24.08 -4.98 14.61
N GLY A 396 25.07 -4.37 15.27
CA GLY A 396 26.48 -4.57 14.92
C GLY A 396 26.91 -6.03 15.05
N ASP A 397 26.60 -6.66 16.18
CA ASP A 397 27.05 -8.02 16.49
C ASP A 397 25.94 -9.07 16.45
N ILE A 398 24.68 -8.66 16.35
CA ILE A 398 23.52 -9.54 16.48
C ILE A 398 22.61 -9.35 15.26
N LYS A 399 22.30 -10.45 14.59
CA LYS A 399 21.43 -10.51 13.40
C LYS A 399 20.44 -11.64 13.66
N GLU A 400 19.35 -11.32 14.33
CA GLU A 400 18.46 -12.35 14.86
C GLU A 400 16.99 -11.93 14.84
N LEU A 401 16.13 -12.95 15.00
CA LEU A 401 14.73 -12.76 15.30
C LEU A 401 14.57 -12.63 16.81
N GLY A 402 13.98 -11.52 17.25
CA GLY A 402 13.78 -11.21 18.66
C GLY A 402 12.46 -10.50 18.91
N TRP A 403 12.10 -10.35 20.18
CA TRP A 403 10.98 -9.49 20.58
C TRP A 403 11.48 -8.06 20.71
N LEU A 404 10.75 -7.11 20.12
CA LEU A 404 11.14 -5.70 20.19
C LEU A 404 11.17 -5.22 21.64
N LEU A 405 12.25 -4.54 22.00
CA LEU A 405 12.42 -3.98 23.33
C LEU A 405 11.52 -2.75 23.52
N LYS A 406 10.92 -2.64 24.71
CA LYS A 406 10.05 -1.53 25.13
C LYS A 406 10.64 -0.14 24.83
N ASP A 407 11.92 0.05 25.16
CA ASP A 407 12.61 1.33 24.99
C ASP A 407 12.83 1.73 23.52
N PHE A 408 12.79 0.76 22.61
CA PHE A 408 12.88 1.01 21.17
C PHE A 408 11.52 1.33 20.58
N ALA A 409 10.49 0.60 21.00
CA ALA A 409 9.14 0.69 20.45
C ALA A 409 8.53 2.11 20.51
N LYS A 410 8.77 2.86 21.60
CA LYS A 410 8.18 4.21 21.79
C LYS A 410 8.74 5.27 20.83
N ASP A 411 10.00 5.15 20.46
CA ASP A 411 10.74 6.14 19.66
C ASP A 411 10.78 5.79 18.17
N MET A 412 10.17 4.67 17.77
CA MET A 412 10.07 4.24 16.37
C MET A 412 8.87 4.88 15.68
N GLU A 413 9.08 5.29 14.43
CA GLU A 413 8.00 5.54 13.49
C GLU A 413 7.78 4.29 12.64
N TRP A 414 6.53 3.97 12.37
CA TRP A 414 6.13 2.70 11.77
C TRP A 414 5.54 2.92 10.39
N TYR A 415 5.90 2.04 9.47
CA TYR A 415 5.49 2.13 8.08
C TYR A 415 5.10 0.76 7.56
N ARG A 416 4.05 0.73 6.75
CA ARG A 416 3.56 -0.47 6.05
C ARG A 416 3.91 -0.36 4.57
N TYR A 417 4.46 -1.42 4.02
CA TYR A 417 4.75 -1.53 2.59
C TYR A 417 3.44 -1.75 1.81
N LYS A 418 3.30 -1.08 0.67
CA LYS A 418 2.10 -1.10 -0.19
C LYS A 418 2.21 -2.08 -1.35
#